data_AF-A0A182QKZ7-F1
#
_entry.id   AF-A0A182QKZ7-F1
#
_cell.length_a   1.000
_cell.length_b   1.000
_cell.length_c   1.000
_cell.angle_alpha   90.00
_cell.angle_beta   90.00
_cell.angle_gamma   90.00
#
_symmetry.space_group_name_H-M   'P 1'
#
loop_
_entity.id
_entity.type
_entity.pdbx_description
1 polymer ?
#
loop_
_entity_poly.entity_id
_entity_poly.type
_entity_poly.pdbx_seq_one_letter_code
_entity_poly.pdbx_strand_id
1 'polypeptide(L)'
;MDNCIPNVISDEDVRLIMESSKRNHARVKSYCLKRLSDEPIGYLADHLTLLVDLEDENAIVNEDDQQRATQPPVSRRVSFFIKMLPESNPKLAEYIAEMGCFAKEIFIYTLSRHSRGIDSVVANTYLTKQGKLIVFEDLKQQGYTMMMDGGTSLLNQAHIETALKTIAKLHAMSLIYEEHTKTSLVDASRNLSDDGTCRLEENVYINRDTYVRTTNLENCIQVMCEVVKRIDKYRDSPRLGYILERIPITVRRIYDLAKPSETYRNVLNHGDLWCNNILFKYEVKVNGTTADSCDHYHLAGLIESCMYFHWPPEQDCYERNETVEDEFDCKYNSAVFVRAAINGFEKYEQYRVRISDMITQIVDRYVLGQ
;
A
#
# COMPACT_ATOMS: atom_id res chain seq x y z
N MET A 1 -2.89 -19.54 23.97
CA MET A 1 -3.31 -18.26 24.59
C MET A 1 -3.70 -17.37 23.44
N ASP A 2 -4.97 -16.97 23.39
CA ASP A 2 -5.51 -16.22 22.26
C ASP A 2 -4.85 -14.84 22.17
N ASN A 3 -4.13 -14.59 21.06
CA ASN A 3 -3.52 -13.30 20.71
C ASN A 3 -4.59 -12.25 20.35
N CYS A 4 -5.58 -12.05 21.22
CA CYS A 4 -6.63 -11.07 21.03
C CYS A 4 -6.09 -9.70 21.45
N ILE A 5 -6.02 -8.75 20.52
CA ILE A 5 -5.56 -7.38 20.80
C ILE A 5 -6.72 -6.59 21.44
N PRO A 6 -6.64 -6.20 22.72
CA PRO A 6 -7.72 -5.44 23.35
C PRO A 6 -7.76 -3.99 22.84
N ASN A 7 -8.94 -3.37 22.87
CA ASN A 7 -9.17 -1.92 22.68
C ASN A 7 -8.98 -1.31 21.28
N VAL A 8 -8.77 -2.10 20.22
CA VAL A 8 -8.75 -1.58 18.84
C VAL A 8 -10.16 -1.34 18.30
N ILE A 9 -11.08 -2.28 18.57
CA ILE A 9 -12.49 -2.31 18.15
C ILE A 9 -13.37 -2.40 19.41
N SER A 10 -14.45 -1.62 19.46
CA SER A 10 -15.46 -1.64 20.53
C SER A 10 -16.70 -2.45 20.14
N ASP A 11 -17.59 -2.72 21.11
CA ASP A 11 -18.88 -3.37 20.84
C ASP A 11 -19.75 -2.55 19.87
N GLU A 12 -19.71 -1.22 19.98
CA GLU A 12 -20.42 -0.33 19.05
C GLU A 12 -19.84 -0.39 17.64
N ASP A 13 -18.51 -0.48 17.51
CA ASP A 13 -17.88 -0.68 16.20
C ASP A 13 -18.34 -1.98 15.55
N VAL A 14 -18.36 -3.08 16.31
CA VAL A 14 -18.85 -4.38 15.82
C VAL A 14 -20.31 -4.27 15.40
N ARG A 15 -21.16 -3.59 16.18
CA ARG A 15 -22.56 -3.33 15.83
C ARG A 15 -22.68 -2.60 14.49
N LEU A 16 -21.91 -1.53 14.29
CA LEU A 16 -21.88 -0.76 13.04
C LEU A 16 -21.37 -1.59 11.85
N ILE A 17 -20.35 -2.42 12.04
CA ILE A 17 -19.82 -3.33 11.00
C ILE A 17 -20.87 -4.37 10.61
N MET A 18 -21.57 -4.94 11.60
CA MET A 18 -22.63 -5.91 11.35
C MET A 18 -23.81 -5.27 10.60
N GLU A 19 -24.15 -4.02 10.93
CA GLU A 19 -25.18 -3.25 10.23
C GLU A 19 -24.79 -2.92 8.79
N SER A 20 -23.62 -2.33 8.58
CA SER A 20 -23.13 -1.94 7.24
C SER A 20 -22.89 -3.13 6.32
N SER A 21 -22.57 -4.29 6.90
CA SER A 21 -22.43 -5.56 6.17
C SER A 21 -23.77 -6.30 5.96
N LYS A 22 -24.91 -5.67 6.26
CA LYS A 22 -26.28 -6.22 6.11
C LYS A 22 -26.54 -7.48 6.94
N ARG A 23 -25.96 -7.54 8.14
CA ARG A 23 -26.07 -8.64 9.10
C ARG A 23 -26.58 -8.18 10.48
N ASN A 24 -27.27 -7.04 10.54
CA ASN A 24 -27.87 -6.48 11.76
C ASN A 24 -28.89 -7.40 12.46
N HIS A 25 -29.46 -8.37 11.74
CA HIS A 25 -30.38 -9.36 12.33
C HIS A 25 -29.67 -10.44 13.15
N ALA A 26 -28.39 -10.69 12.90
CA ALA A 26 -27.63 -11.71 13.61
C ALA A 26 -27.15 -11.17 14.97
N ARG A 27 -27.38 -11.94 16.04
CA ARG A 27 -26.87 -11.59 17.36
C ARG A 27 -25.42 -12.00 17.50
N VAL A 28 -24.58 -11.06 17.93
CA VAL A 28 -23.15 -11.28 18.17
C VAL A 28 -22.98 -11.96 19.53
N LYS A 29 -22.35 -13.14 19.53
CA LYS A 29 -22.01 -13.90 20.74
C LYS A 29 -20.68 -13.43 21.33
N SER A 30 -19.68 -13.29 20.48
CA SER A 30 -18.32 -12.88 20.83
C SER A 30 -17.57 -12.42 19.58
N TYR A 31 -16.46 -11.72 19.76
CA TYR A 31 -15.53 -11.42 18.68
C TYR A 31 -14.09 -11.42 19.18
N CYS A 32 -13.15 -11.59 18.26
CA CYS A 32 -11.73 -11.49 18.54
C CYS A 32 -10.96 -10.91 17.36
N LEU A 33 -9.83 -10.28 17.67
CA LEU A 33 -8.89 -9.76 16.67
C LEU A 33 -7.68 -10.67 16.59
N LYS A 34 -7.18 -10.91 15.38
CA LYS A 34 -5.94 -11.65 15.13
C LYS A 34 -5.04 -10.88 14.19
N ARG A 35 -3.75 -10.81 14.47
CA ARG A 35 -2.76 -10.34 13.49
C ARG A 35 -2.72 -11.28 12.31
N LEU A 36 -2.58 -10.72 11.11
CA LEU A 36 -2.45 -11.51 9.89
C LEU A 36 -1.13 -12.29 9.86
N SER A 37 -0.09 -11.75 10.50
CA SER A 37 1.23 -12.34 10.66
C SER A 37 1.91 -11.75 11.91
N ASP A 38 2.85 -12.49 12.48
CA ASP A 38 3.72 -12.02 13.57
C ASP A 38 4.76 -11.02 13.06
N GLU A 39 5.16 -11.13 11.78
CA GLU A 39 5.95 -10.13 11.07
C GLU A 39 5.06 -9.13 10.33
N PRO A 40 5.46 -7.84 10.22
CA PRO A 40 4.71 -6.84 9.47
C PRO A 40 4.53 -7.24 8.00
N ILE A 41 3.29 -7.51 7.58
CA ILE A 41 2.94 -7.67 6.17
C ILE A 41 2.60 -6.29 5.64
N GLY A 42 3.50 -5.70 4.84
CA GLY A 42 3.36 -4.34 4.33
C GLY A 42 4.00 -3.29 5.25
N TYR A 43 4.43 -2.19 4.64
CA TYR A 43 5.26 -1.19 5.32
C TYR A 43 4.46 -0.05 5.98
N LEU A 44 3.27 0.25 5.46
CA LEU A 44 2.51 1.46 5.82
C LEU A 44 1.27 1.19 6.70
N ALA A 45 1.04 -0.04 7.14
CA ALA A 45 -0.11 -0.39 7.97
C ALA A 45 0.07 -1.71 8.72
N ASP A 46 -0.56 -1.79 9.89
CA ASP A 46 -0.84 -3.04 10.58
C ASP A 46 -2.10 -3.69 9.99
N HIS A 47 -2.08 -5.02 9.88
CA HIS A 47 -3.17 -5.80 9.31
C HIS A 47 -3.71 -6.83 10.30
N LEU A 48 -5.02 -6.76 10.55
CA LEU A 48 -5.73 -7.65 11.46
C LEU A 48 -6.91 -8.33 10.76
N THR A 49 -7.36 -9.44 11.32
CA THR A 49 -8.65 -10.07 11.01
C THR A 49 -9.54 -9.96 12.24
N LEU A 50 -10.72 -9.36 12.07
CA LEU A 50 -11.80 -9.42 13.05
C LEU A 50 -12.65 -10.65 12.77
N LEU A 51 -12.72 -11.55 13.74
CA LEU A 51 -13.57 -12.74 13.72
C LEU A 51 -14.76 -12.51 14.64
N VAL A 52 -15.97 -12.57 14.11
CA VAL A 52 -17.21 -12.40 14.87
C VAL A 52 -17.97 -13.73 14.90
N ASP A 53 -18.22 -14.23 16.09
CA ASP A 53 -19.05 -15.40 16.34
C ASP A 53 -20.50 -14.97 16.53
N LEU A 54 -21.39 -15.55 15.73
CA LEU A 54 -22.82 -15.27 15.79
C LEU A 54 -23.55 -16.34 16.60
N GLU A 55 -24.62 -15.94 17.29
CA GLU A 55 -25.57 -16.88 17.88
C GLU A 55 -26.31 -17.66 16.78
N ASP A 56 -26.64 -18.91 17.06
CA ASP A 56 -27.36 -19.78 16.14
C ASP A 56 -28.87 -19.51 16.28
N GLU A 57 -29.54 -19.06 15.22
CA GLU A 57 -30.99 -18.75 15.25
C GLU A 57 -31.84 -20.01 15.51
N ASN A 58 -31.30 -21.20 15.27
CA ASN A 58 -31.97 -22.49 15.50
C ASN A 58 -31.82 -23.03 16.93
N ALA A 59 -31.15 -22.31 17.83
CA ALA A 59 -30.98 -22.74 19.22
C ALA A 59 -32.19 -22.44 20.13
N ILE A 60 -33.28 -21.86 19.60
CA ILE A 60 -34.58 -21.83 20.29
C ILE A 60 -35.23 -23.20 20.09
N VAL A 61 -34.75 -24.17 20.88
CA VAL A 61 -35.35 -25.50 20.95
C VAL A 61 -36.68 -25.37 21.68
N ASN A 62 -37.79 -25.61 20.98
CA ASN A 62 -39.05 -25.97 21.63
C ASN A 62 -38.78 -27.21 22.50
N GLU A 63 -39.16 -27.18 23.78
CA GLU A 63 -38.82 -28.21 24.78
C GLU A 63 -39.25 -29.66 24.42
N ASP A 64 -39.99 -29.87 23.33
CA ASP A 64 -40.54 -31.17 22.92
C ASP A 64 -39.68 -31.99 21.93
N ASP A 65 -38.59 -31.45 21.36
CA ASP A 65 -37.83 -32.14 20.28
C ASP A 65 -36.45 -32.71 20.73
N GLN A 66 -36.41 -33.35 21.90
CA GLN A 66 -35.18 -33.96 22.48
C GLN A 66 -34.61 -35.18 21.73
N GLN A 67 -35.07 -35.52 20.51
CA GLN A 67 -34.63 -36.74 19.80
C GLN A 67 -33.92 -36.53 18.46
N ARG A 68 -33.49 -35.31 18.11
CA ARG A 68 -32.62 -35.08 16.94
C ARG A 68 -31.44 -34.14 17.20
N ALA A 69 -30.67 -34.38 18.26
CA ALA A 69 -29.37 -33.71 18.46
C ALA A 69 -28.21 -34.65 18.12
N THR A 70 -27.85 -34.78 16.84
CA THR A 70 -26.62 -35.49 16.42
C THR A 70 -25.70 -34.65 15.53
N GLN A 71 -25.92 -33.34 15.42
CA GLN A 71 -24.93 -32.43 14.85
C GLN A 71 -24.59 -31.33 15.86
N PRO A 72 -23.30 -31.06 16.13
CA PRO A 72 -22.92 -29.92 16.95
C PRO A 72 -23.43 -28.63 16.28
N PRO A 73 -23.91 -27.64 17.05
CA PRO A 73 -24.37 -26.37 16.50
C PRO A 73 -23.24 -25.75 15.68
N VAL A 74 -23.51 -25.46 14.40
CA VAL A 74 -22.52 -24.84 13.51
C VAL A 74 -22.44 -23.37 13.90
N SER A 75 -21.48 -23.02 14.76
CA SER A 75 -21.22 -21.61 15.07
C SER A 75 -20.94 -20.85 13.77
N ARG A 76 -21.85 -19.95 13.39
CA ARG A 76 -21.69 -19.15 12.18
C ARG A 76 -20.69 -18.04 12.46
N ARG A 77 -19.44 -18.25 12.06
CA ARG A 77 -18.37 -17.26 12.16
C ARG A 77 -18.29 -16.42 10.89
N VAL A 78 -18.16 -15.11 11.04
CA VAL A 78 -17.87 -14.18 9.93
C VAL A 78 -16.55 -13.46 10.19
N SER A 79 -15.85 -13.09 9.13
CA SER A 79 -14.57 -12.40 9.21
C SER A 79 -14.56 -11.09 8.42
N PHE A 80 -13.76 -10.15 8.93
CA PHE A 80 -13.51 -8.84 8.33
C PHE A 80 -12.01 -8.55 8.37
N PHE A 81 -11.51 -7.86 7.35
CA PHE A 81 -10.12 -7.42 7.30
C PHE A 81 -10.01 -6.01 7.87
N ILE A 82 -8.99 -5.76 8.69
CA ILE A 82 -8.74 -4.43 9.26
C ILE A 82 -7.35 -3.98 8.85
N LYS A 83 -7.28 -2.78 8.30
CA LYS A 83 -6.05 -2.03 8.05
C LYS A 83 -5.98 -0.88 9.04
N MET A 84 -4.86 -0.69 9.72
CA MET A 84 -4.71 0.37 10.71
C MET A 84 -3.31 0.98 10.70
N LEU A 85 -3.17 2.18 11.26
CA LEU A 85 -1.84 2.74 11.47
C LEU A 85 -1.01 1.83 12.39
N PRO A 86 0.30 1.66 12.13
CA PRO A 86 1.17 0.83 12.97
C PRO A 86 1.16 1.31 14.42
N GLU A 87 0.74 0.46 15.36
CA GLU A 87 0.70 0.81 16.80
C GLU A 87 2.04 0.58 17.49
N SER A 88 2.80 -0.41 17.02
CA SER A 88 4.09 -0.79 17.63
C SER A 88 5.23 0.14 17.26
N ASN A 89 5.06 1.04 16.29
CA ASN A 89 6.10 1.97 15.84
C ASN A 89 5.55 3.40 15.69
N PRO A 90 5.61 4.22 16.76
CA PRO A 90 5.09 5.59 16.73
C PRO A 90 5.74 6.49 15.69
N LYS A 91 7.07 6.36 15.45
CA LYS A 91 7.77 7.14 14.41
C LYS A 91 7.24 6.83 13.01
N LEU A 92 6.96 5.55 12.74
CA LEU A 92 6.35 5.14 11.48
C LEU A 92 4.89 5.62 11.37
N ALA A 93 4.13 5.60 12.46
CA ALA A 93 2.78 6.16 12.48
C ALA A 93 2.79 7.67 12.20
N GLU A 94 3.71 8.43 12.81
CA GLU A 94 3.91 9.87 12.53
C GLU A 94 4.31 10.11 11.08
N TYR A 95 5.21 9.30 10.51
CA TYR A 95 5.59 9.33 9.10
C TYR A 95 4.37 9.18 8.18
N ILE A 96 3.55 8.16 8.42
CA ILE A 96 2.34 7.87 7.62
C ILE A 96 1.30 8.98 7.79
N ALA A 97 1.15 9.50 9.02
CA ALA A 97 0.22 10.58 9.31
C ALA A 97 0.62 11.88 8.59
N GLU A 98 1.91 12.24 8.59
CA GLU A 98 2.43 13.40 7.86
C GLU A 98 2.20 13.25 6.34
N MET A 99 2.33 12.03 5.81
CA MET A 99 2.02 11.73 4.41
C MET A 99 0.54 11.88 4.06
N GLY A 100 -0.38 11.72 5.02
CA GLY A 100 -1.82 11.86 4.80
C GLY A 100 -2.43 10.85 3.81
N CYS A 101 -1.72 9.75 3.50
CA CYS A 101 -2.18 8.74 2.52
C CYS A 101 -3.44 8.00 3.01
N PHE A 102 -3.57 7.76 4.32
CA PHE A 102 -4.71 7.05 4.90
C PHE A 102 -6.04 7.80 4.69
N ALA A 103 -6.03 9.13 4.82
CA ALA A 103 -7.20 9.97 4.59
C ALA A 103 -7.62 9.97 3.10
N LYS A 104 -6.64 9.98 2.19
CA LYS A 104 -6.90 9.81 0.75
C LYS A 104 -7.54 8.46 0.45
N GLU A 105 -7.01 7.39 1.05
CA GLU A 105 -7.52 6.04 0.86
C GLU A 105 -8.99 5.93 1.29
N ILE A 106 -9.34 6.47 2.47
CA ILE A 106 -10.73 6.54 2.95
C ILE A 106 -11.63 7.27 1.95
N PHE A 107 -11.18 8.41 1.43
CA PHE A 107 -11.94 9.16 0.42
C PHE A 107 -12.23 8.32 -0.83
N ILE A 108 -11.25 7.57 -1.36
CA ILE A 108 -11.46 6.73 -2.54
C ILE A 108 -12.53 5.66 -2.29
N TYR A 109 -12.51 4.99 -1.13
CA TYR A 109 -13.55 4.01 -0.79
C TYR A 109 -14.93 4.67 -0.66
N THR A 110 -15.01 5.84 -0.03
CA THR A 110 -16.27 6.61 0.06
C THR A 110 -16.78 7.00 -1.31
N LEU A 111 -15.93 7.50 -2.20
CA LEU A 111 -16.29 7.86 -3.57
C LEU A 111 -16.79 6.64 -4.37
N SER A 112 -16.12 5.49 -4.22
CA SER A 112 -16.54 4.25 -4.88
C SER A 112 -17.95 3.81 -4.47
N ARG A 113 -18.34 4.01 -3.20
CA ARG A 113 -19.71 3.71 -2.73
C ARG A 113 -20.78 4.60 -3.34
N HIS A 114 -20.41 5.81 -3.77
CA HIS A 114 -21.30 6.75 -4.44
C HIS A 114 -21.26 6.61 -5.97
N SER A 115 -20.32 5.82 -6.50
CA SER A 115 -20.18 5.57 -7.93
C SER A 115 -21.19 4.51 -8.39
N ARG A 116 -21.85 4.75 -9.53
CA ARG A 116 -22.82 3.84 -10.14
C ARG A 116 -22.51 3.69 -11.63
N GLY A 117 -22.90 2.55 -12.21
CA GLY A 117 -22.74 2.28 -13.64
C GLY A 117 -21.43 1.58 -14.01
N ILE A 118 -20.65 1.15 -13.02
CA ILE A 118 -19.48 0.28 -13.20
C ILE A 118 -19.38 -0.68 -12.02
N ASP A 119 -18.83 -1.88 -12.26
CA ASP A 119 -18.55 -2.83 -11.18
C ASP A 119 -17.54 -2.24 -10.19
N SER A 120 -17.68 -2.60 -8.91
CA SER A 120 -16.71 -2.18 -7.89
C SER A 120 -15.32 -2.72 -8.22
N VAL A 121 -14.33 -1.86 -8.07
CA VAL A 121 -12.89 -2.18 -8.20
C VAL A 121 -12.18 -2.18 -6.86
N VAL A 122 -12.90 -1.90 -5.78
CA VAL A 122 -12.40 -1.85 -4.40
C VAL A 122 -13.17 -2.83 -3.53
N ALA A 123 -12.53 -3.24 -2.43
CA ALA A 123 -13.18 -3.98 -1.38
C ALA A 123 -14.27 -3.12 -0.70
N ASN A 124 -15.39 -3.74 -0.32
CA ASN A 124 -16.42 -3.08 0.48
C ASN A 124 -15.83 -2.62 1.83
N THR A 125 -16.06 -1.35 2.17
CA THR A 125 -15.72 -0.77 3.46
C THR A 125 -16.93 -0.73 4.39
N TYR A 126 -16.75 -1.24 5.60
CA TYR A 126 -17.82 -1.37 6.60
C TYR A 126 -17.71 -0.35 7.74
N LEU A 127 -16.49 0.07 8.07
CA LEU A 127 -16.22 1.08 9.08
C LEU A 127 -14.90 1.79 8.76
N THR A 128 -14.87 3.10 8.95
CA THR A 128 -13.64 3.92 8.84
C THR A 128 -13.52 4.79 10.08
N LYS A 129 -12.33 4.81 10.68
CA LYS A 129 -11.96 5.76 11.73
C LYS A 129 -10.76 6.56 11.24
N GLN A 130 -10.99 7.86 11.01
CA GLN A 130 -9.96 8.76 10.50
C GLN A 130 -8.69 8.69 11.34
N GLY A 131 -7.53 8.55 10.67
CA GLY A 131 -6.23 8.44 11.33
C GLY A 131 -6.07 7.25 12.26
N LYS A 132 -6.92 6.21 12.17
CA LYS A 132 -6.82 5.02 13.02
C LYS A 132 -6.93 3.72 12.23
N LEU A 133 -8.11 3.43 11.66
CA LEU A 133 -8.36 2.14 11.01
C LEU A 133 -9.42 2.18 9.91
N ILE A 134 -9.41 1.18 9.05
CA ILE A 134 -10.44 0.88 8.05
C ILE A 134 -10.78 -0.61 8.17
N VAL A 135 -12.07 -0.92 8.20
CA VAL A 135 -12.60 -2.27 8.20
C VAL A 135 -13.21 -2.58 6.84
N PHE A 136 -12.75 -3.68 6.25
CA PHE A 136 -13.11 -4.16 4.94
C PHE A 136 -13.82 -5.52 5.00
N GLU A 137 -14.45 -5.88 3.89
CA GLU A 137 -14.69 -7.28 3.59
C GLU A 137 -13.39 -8.10 3.55
N ASP A 138 -13.48 -9.30 4.11
CA ASP A 138 -12.40 -10.27 4.02
C ASP A 138 -12.46 -10.97 2.65
N LEU A 139 -11.73 -10.42 1.67
CA LEU A 139 -11.64 -10.97 0.32
C LEU A 139 -11.04 -12.38 0.27
N LYS A 140 -10.29 -12.80 1.30
CA LYS A 140 -9.75 -14.16 1.39
C LYS A 140 -10.87 -15.21 1.46
N GLN A 141 -11.98 -14.88 2.14
CA GLN A 141 -13.17 -15.74 2.17
C GLN A 141 -13.82 -15.92 0.79
N GLN A 142 -13.56 -14.99 -0.14
CA GLN A 142 -14.06 -15.05 -1.51
C GLN A 142 -13.08 -15.73 -2.48
N GLY A 143 -11.96 -16.26 -1.97
CA GLY A 143 -10.94 -16.96 -2.75
C GLY A 143 -9.87 -16.05 -3.37
N TYR A 144 -9.80 -14.78 -2.95
CA TYR A 144 -8.69 -13.91 -3.34
C TYR A 144 -7.44 -14.18 -2.52
N THR A 145 -6.26 -14.10 -3.14
CA THR A 145 -4.95 -14.25 -2.49
C THR A 145 -3.93 -13.31 -3.13
N MET A 146 -2.87 -13.00 -2.39
CA MET A 146 -1.70 -12.30 -2.91
C MET A 146 -0.80 -13.26 -3.67
N MET A 147 -0.07 -12.75 -4.67
CA MET A 147 0.86 -13.58 -5.47
C MET A 147 2.04 -14.17 -4.70
N MET A 148 2.34 -13.64 -3.51
CA MET A 148 3.47 -14.07 -2.69
C MET A 148 3.34 -15.50 -2.16
N ASP A 149 2.13 -16.06 -2.15
CA ASP A 149 1.85 -17.40 -1.63
C ASP A 149 2.37 -18.54 -2.57
N GLY A 150 2.85 -18.21 -3.78
CA GLY A 150 3.20 -19.16 -4.85
C GLY A 150 4.70 -19.34 -5.19
N GLY A 151 5.62 -18.76 -4.40
CA GLY A 151 7.06 -19.08 -4.46
C GLY A 151 7.92 -18.41 -5.55
N THR A 152 7.33 -17.68 -6.51
CA THR A 152 8.11 -16.92 -7.50
C THR A 152 8.02 -15.40 -7.34
N SER A 153 7.07 -14.89 -6.52
CA SER A 153 6.79 -13.46 -6.25
C SER A 153 6.66 -12.53 -7.47
N LEU A 154 6.70 -13.06 -8.70
CA LEU A 154 6.67 -12.29 -9.95
C LEU A 154 5.31 -12.43 -10.64
N LEU A 155 4.82 -11.32 -11.19
CA LEU A 155 3.61 -11.30 -12.00
C LEU A 155 3.91 -11.87 -13.39
N ASN A 156 3.13 -12.86 -13.82
CA ASN A 156 3.10 -13.26 -15.22
C ASN A 156 2.21 -12.29 -16.01
N GLN A 157 2.12 -12.48 -17.33
CA GLN A 157 1.31 -11.58 -18.14
C GLN A 157 -0.18 -11.55 -17.72
N ALA A 158 -0.79 -12.70 -17.44
CA ALA A 158 -2.21 -12.75 -17.09
C ALA A 158 -2.50 -11.94 -15.82
N HIS A 159 -1.58 -11.94 -14.85
CA HIS A 159 -1.65 -11.07 -13.68
C HIS A 159 -1.57 -9.60 -14.07
N ILE A 160 -0.60 -9.22 -14.90
CA ILE A 160 -0.42 -7.83 -15.36
C ILE A 160 -1.66 -7.34 -16.11
N GLU A 161 -2.17 -8.11 -17.08
CA GLU A 161 -3.38 -7.76 -17.82
C GLU A 161 -4.59 -7.59 -16.90
N THR A 162 -4.74 -8.48 -15.90
CA THR A 162 -5.85 -8.40 -14.94
C THR A 162 -5.72 -7.16 -14.07
N ALA A 163 -4.53 -6.87 -13.56
CA ALA A 163 -4.26 -5.65 -12.79
C ALA A 163 -4.55 -4.40 -13.63
N LEU A 164 -4.03 -4.32 -14.86
CA LEU A 164 -4.25 -3.19 -15.77
C LEU A 164 -5.74 -3.03 -16.14
N LYS A 165 -6.49 -4.12 -16.34
CA LYS A 165 -7.95 -4.05 -16.56
C LYS A 165 -8.66 -3.47 -15.34
N THR A 166 -8.28 -3.87 -14.13
CA THR A 166 -8.85 -3.32 -12.88
C THR A 166 -8.52 -1.83 -12.73
N ILE A 167 -7.30 -1.42 -13.08
CA ILE A 167 -6.90 -0.01 -13.06
C ILE A 167 -7.63 0.81 -14.12
N ALA A 168 -7.82 0.27 -15.33
CA ALA A 168 -8.66 0.90 -16.34
C ALA A 168 -10.11 1.09 -15.86
N LYS A 169 -10.66 0.12 -15.10
CA LYS A 169 -11.97 0.27 -14.46
C LYS A 169 -11.97 1.36 -13.39
N LEU A 170 -10.91 1.47 -12.58
CA LEU A 170 -10.76 2.58 -11.59
C LEU A 170 -10.75 3.95 -12.30
N HIS A 171 -10.01 4.05 -13.40
CA HIS A 171 -9.99 5.27 -14.22
C HIS A 171 -11.38 5.58 -14.78
N ALA A 172 -12.05 4.59 -15.37
CA ALA A 172 -13.40 4.74 -15.91
C ALA A 172 -14.42 5.12 -14.82
N MET A 173 -14.33 4.53 -13.63
CA MET A 173 -15.18 4.88 -12.48
C MET A 173 -15.10 6.37 -12.17
N SER A 174 -13.89 6.95 -12.18
CA SER A 174 -13.70 8.38 -11.92
C SER A 174 -14.36 9.27 -12.98
N LEU A 175 -14.27 8.90 -14.25
CA LEU A 175 -14.91 9.62 -15.36
C LEU A 175 -16.44 9.49 -15.30
N ILE A 176 -16.94 8.28 -15.10
CA ILE A 176 -18.37 7.99 -15.00
C ILE A 176 -18.98 8.75 -13.82
N TYR A 177 -18.28 8.81 -12.68
CA TYR A 177 -18.71 9.57 -11.53
C TYR A 177 -18.93 11.05 -11.87
N GLU A 178 -17.93 11.70 -12.49
CA GLU A 178 -18.06 13.11 -12.90
C GLU A 178 -19.20 13.30 -13.92
N GLU A 179 -19.31 12.40 -14.90
CA GLU A 179 -20.36 12.52 -15.93
C GLU A 179 -21.77 12.35 -15.37
N HIS A 180 -21.97 11.45 -14.40
CA HIS A 180 -23.27 11.22 -13.80
C HIS A 180 -23.65 12.30 -12.78
N THR A 181 -22.71 12.73 -11.95
CA THR A 181 -22.97 13.68 -10.87
C THR A 181 -22.85 15.14 -11.31
N LYS A 182 -22.22 15.39 -12.47
CA LYS A 182 -21.82 16.73 -12.93
C LYS A 182 -20.98 17.50 -11.90
N THR A 183 -20.30 16.76 -11.02
CA THR A 183 -19.39 17.28 -9.99
C THR A 183 -17.97 16.84 -10.34
N SER A 184 -17.00 17.76 -10.30
CA SER A 184 -15.60 17.39 -10.51
C SER A 184 -15.09 16.49 -9.37
N LEU A 185 -14.07 15.65 -9.62
CA LEU A 185 -13.48 14.83 -8.55
C LEU A 185 -12.93 15.67 -7.39
N VAL A 186 -12.40 16.87 -7.68
CA VAL A 186 -11.88 17.80 -6.68
C VAL A 186 -13.01 18.31 -5.79
N ASP A 187 -14.14 18.72 -6.37
CA ASP A 187 -15.29 19.19 -5.60
C ASP A 187 -15.96 18.04 -4.83
N ALA A 188 -16.05 16.87 -5.44
CA ALA A 188 -16.50 15.66 -4.74
C ALA A 188 -15.61 15.35 -3.53
N SER A 189 -14.30 15.54 -3.66
CA SER A 189 -13.35 15.38 -2.57
C SER A 189 -13.59 16.32 -1.40
N ARG A 190 -13.89 17.58 -1.67
CA ARG A 190 -14.26 18.55 -0.63
C ARG A 190 -15.62 18.23 -0.02
N ASN A 191 -16.61 17.91 -0.84
CA ASN A 191 -17.99 17.67 -0.40
C ASN A 191 -18.15 16.40 0.43
N LEU A 192 -17.33 15.38 0.17
CA LEU A 192 -17.35 14.10 0.89
C LEU A 192 -16.38 14.06 2.07
N SER A 193 -15.58 15.11 2.29
CA SER A 193 -14.69 15.22 3.45
C SER A 193 -15.36 16.00 4.56
N ASP A 194 -15.33 15.46 5.79
CA ASP A 194 -15.96 16.08 6.97
C ASP A 194 -15.45 17.50 7.27
N ASP A 195 -14.20 17.80 6.89
CA ASP A 195 -13.52 19.08 7.10
C ASP A 195 -13.45 19.96 5.84
N GLY A 196 -14.08 19.56 4.74
CA GLY A 196 -14.05 20.29 3.47
C GLY A 196 -12.70 20.29 2.74
N THR A 197 -11.70 19.57 3.22
CA THR A 197 -10.37 19.52 2.60
C THR A 197 -10.36 18.67 1.33
N CYS A 198 -9.56 19.05 0.34
CA CYS A 198 -9.40 18.26 -0.88
C CYS A 198 -8.39 17.12 -0.64
N ARG A 199 -8.84 15.87 -0.77
CA ARG A 199 -8.02 14.66 -0.60
C ARG A 199 -7.32 14.22 -1.89
N LEU A 200 -7.42 14.98 -2.97
CA LEU A 200 -6.81 14.63 -4.26
C LEU A 200 -5.56 15.46 -4.60
N GLU A 201 -5.18 16.41 -3.75
CA GLU A 201 -3.94 17.17 -3.92
C GLU A 201 -2.72 16.27 -3.68
N GLU A 202 -1.70 16.34 -4.53
CA GLU A 202 -0.45 15.57 -4.39
C GLU A 202 0.17 15.83 -3.01
N ASN A 203 0.48 14.76 -2.26
CA ASN A 203 0.96 14.86 -0.89
C ASN A 203 2.16 13.96 -0.61
N VAL A 204 2.57 13.09 -1.52
CA VAL A 204 3.74 12.22 -1.39
C VAL A 204 4.96 12.90 -1.98
N TYR A 205 4.86 13.45 -3.18
CA TYR A 205 5.96 14.11 -3.89
C TYR A 205 5.75 15.62 -3.92
N ILE A 206 5.83 16.24 -2.75
CA ILE A 206 5.83 17.70 -2.60
C ILE A 206 7.24 18.20 -2.31
N ASN A 207 7.66 19.25 -3.02
CA ASN A 207 8.95 19.88 -2.77
C ASN A 207 8.80 20.90 -1.64
N ARG A 208 8.89 20.41 -0.40
CA ARG A 208 8.77 21.22 0.81
C ARG A 208 9.90 20.90 1.77
N ASP A 209 10.55 21.94 2.28
CA ASP A 209 11.59 21.81 3.31
C ASP A 209 11.05 21.07 4.52
N THR A 210 11.86 20.20 5.11
CA THR A 210 11.55 19.39 6.30
C THR A 210 10.42 18.37 6.15
N TYR A 211 9.79 18.28 4.96
CA TYR A 211 8.79 17.26 4.68
C TYR A 211 9.42 15.89 4.53
N VAL A 212 8.82 14.88 5.16
CA VAL A 212 9.47 13.59 5.33
C VAL A 212 9.79 12.87 4.01
N ARG A 213 8.96 13.01 2.98
CA ARG A 213 9.25 12.44 1.66
C ARG A 213 10.32 13.20 0.89
N THR A 214 10.48 14.51 1.12
CA THR A 214 11.61 15.28 0.60
C THR A 214 12.90 14.71 1.19
N THR A 215 12.96 14.50 2.50
CA THR A 215 14.13 13.89 3.15
C THR A 215 14.42 12.48 2.60
N ASN A 216 13.41 11.63 2.43
CA ASN A 216 13.60 10.31 1.86
C ASN A 216 14.13 10.37 0.42
N LEU A 217 13.66 11.32 -0.39
CA LEU A 217 14.13 11.51 -1.76
C LEU A 217 15.59 11.93 -1.80
N GLU A 218 15.98 12.87 -0.94
CA GLU A 218 17.37 13.31 -0.84
C GLU A 218 18.30 12.21 -0.32
N ASN A 219 17.84 11.39 0.64
CA ASN A 219 18.57 10.20 1.08
C ASN A 219 18.76 9.20 -0.07
N CYS A 220 17.71 8.92 -0.84
CA CYS A 220 17.79 8.07 -2.03
C CYS A 220 18.79 8.61 -3.05
N ILE A 221 18.77 9.93 -3.33
CA ILE A 221 19.74 10.58 -4.23
C ILE A 221 21.17 10.38 -3.73
N GLN A 222 21.42 10.56 -2.44
CA GLN A 222 22.75 10.34 -1.84
C GLN A 222 23.20 8.89 -1.99
N VAL A 223 22.32 7.92 -1.68
CA VAL A 223 22.61 6.49 -1.88
C VAL A 223 22.90 6.19 -3.34
N MET A 224 22.11 6.71 -4.28
CA MET A 224 22.33 6.50 -5.71
C MET A 224 23.70 7.02 -6.15
N CYS A 225 24.08 8.22 -5.72
CA CYS A 225 25.40 8.79 -6.00
C CYS A 225 26.55 7.94 -5.44
N GLU A 226 26.41 7.42 -4.22
CA GLU A 226 27.42 6.54 -3.61
C GLU A 226 27.49 5.16 -4.25
N VAL A 227 26.35 4.60 -4.66
CA VAL A 227 26.29 3.31 -5.36
C VAL A 227 26.89 3.43 -6.77
N VAL A 228 26.62 4.50 -7.52
CA VAL A 228 27.21 4.71 -8.85
C VAL A 228 28.73 4.68 -8.82
N LYS A 229 29.36 5.27 -7.79
CA LYS A 229 30.83 5.21 -7.59
C LYS A 229 31.35 3.79 -7.41
N ARG A 230 30.49 2.84 -7.05
CA ARG A 230 30.84 1.44 -6.76
C ARG A 230 30.50 0.48 -7.90
N ILE A 231 29.62 0.87 -8.82
CA ILE A 231 29.29 0.09 -10.03
C ILE A 231 30.47 0.12 -11.00
N ASP A 232 31.01 -1.05 -11.36
CA ASP A 232 32.20 -1.19 -12.23
C ASP A 232 32.09 -0.42 -13.55
N LYS A 233 30.88 -0.38 -14.14
CA LYS A 233 30.59 0.36 -15.38
C LYS A 233 30.86 1.87 -15.26
N TYR A 234 30.71 2.45 -14.07
CA TYR A 234 30.76 3.91 -13.86
C TYR A 234 31.93 4.37 -12.99
N ARG A 235 32.43 3.52 -12.08
CA ARG A 235 33.50 3.83 -11.11
C ARG A 235 34.70 4.53 -11.75
N ASP A 236 35.22 3.97 -12.83
CA ASP A 236 36.42 4.47 -13.51
C ASP A 236 36.09 5.25 -14.80
N SER A 237 34.82 5.59 -14.99
CA SER A 237 34.36 6.31 -16.18
C SER A 237 34.78 7.78 -16.12
N PRO A 238 35.32 8.37 -17.22
CA PRO A 238 35.59 9.80 -17.29
C PRO A 238 34.32 10.65 -17.17
N ARG A 239 33.13 10.04 -17.35
CA ARG A 239 31.83 10.70 -17.20
C ARG A 239 31.28 10.66 -15.77
N LEU A 240 31.98 10.05 -14.81
CA LEU A 240 31.48 9.91 -13.44
C LEU A 240 31.08 11.25 -12.81
N GLY A 241 31.90 12.30 -12.99
CA GLY A 241 31.58 13.64 -12.49
C GLY A 241 30.25 14.17 -13.04
N TYR A 242 30.05 14.05 -14.36
CA TYR A 242 28.80 14.43 -15.02
C TYR A 242 27.61 13.59 -14.50
N ILE A 243 27.79 12.28 -14.33
CA ILE A 243 26.73 11.38 -13.83
C ILE A 243 26.29 11.82 -12.42
N LEU A 244 27.24 12.07 -11.53
CA LEU A 244 26.96 12.49 -10.15
C LEU A 244 26.24 13.84 -10.07
N GLU A 245 26.55 14.78 -10.98
CA GLU A 245 25.86 16.07 -11.09
C GLU A 245 24.41 15.90 -11.58
N ARG A 246 24.17 14.97 -12.52
CA ARG A 246 22.88 14.81 -13.19
C ARG A 246 21.88 13.92 -12.46
N ILE A 247 22.33 12.99 -11.60
CA ILE A 247 21.44 12.11 -10.83
C ILE A 247 20.44 12.93 -9.98
N PRO A 248 20.86 13.90 -9.14
CA PRO A 248 19.93 14.69 -8.34
C PRO A 248 18.90 15.43 -9.20
N ILE A 249 19.36 16.04 -10.30
CA ILE A 249 18.50 16.78 -11.23
C ILE A 249 17.45 15.85 -11.86
N THR A 250 17.88 14.66 -12.26
CA THR A 250 17.00 13.68 -12.92
C THR A 250 15.98 13.11 -11.96
N VAL A 251 16.39 12.73 -10.75
CA VAL A 251 15.51 12.13 -9.73
C VAL A 251 14.48 13.14 -9.23
N ARG A 252 14.85 14.41 -9.03
CA ARG A 252 13.93 15.47 -8.59
C ARG A 252 12.83 15.81 -9.61
N ARG A 253 12.93 15.33 -10.87
CA ARG A 253 11.84 15.44 -11.85
C ARG A 253 10.55 14.78 -11.37
N ILE A 254 10.61 13.88 -10.38
CA ILE A 254 9.42 13.26 -9.78
C ILE A 254 8.41 14.29 -9.27
N TYR A 255 8.86 15.45 -8.78
CA TYR A 255 7.99 16.54 -8.32
C TYR A 255 7.14 17.14 -9.43
N ASP A 256 7.63 17.13 -10.67
CA ASP A 256 6.87 17.59 -11.82
C ASP A 256 6.05 16.45 -12.43
N LEU A 257 6.60 15.23 -12.47
CA LEU A 257 5.92 14.04 -13.02
C LEU A 257 4.69 13.62 -12.21
N ALA A 258 4.67 13.91 -10.90
CA ALA A 258 3.55 13.61 -10.02
C ALA A 258 2.39 14.63 -10.14
N LYS A 259 2.59 15.76 -10.80
CA LYS A 259 1.53 16.77 -10.96
C LYS A 259 0.41 16.25 -11.85
N PRO A 260 -0.85 16.60 -11.55
CA PRO A 260 -1.96 16.36 -12.47
C PRO A 260 -1.67 16.94 -13.86
N SER A 261 -2.20 16.31 -14.91
CA SER A 261 -2.05 16.82 -16.26
C SER A 261 -2.90 18.08 -16.45
N GLU A 262 -2.31 19.10 -17.07
CA GLU A 262 -3.03 20.28 -17.56
C GLU A 262 -3.55 20.09 -18.99
N THR A 263 -3.10 19.04 -19.68
CA THR A 263 -3.42 18.76 -21.10
C THR A 263 -4.46 17.67 -21.25
N TYR A 264 -4.34 16.60 -20.46
CA TYR A 264 -5.23 15.45 -20.53
C TYR A 264 -6.22 15.46 -19.36
N ARG A 265 -7.39 14.87 -19.58
CA ARG A 265 -8.37 14.70 -18.52
C ARG A 265 -7.80 13.79 -17.44
N ASN A 266 -7.77 14.28 -16.21
CA ASN A 266 -7.27 13.55 -15.06
C ASN A 266 -8.27 12.47 -14.62
N VAL A 267 -7.74 11.37 -14.11
CA VAL A 267 -8.48 10.24 -13.55
C VAL A 267 -7.87 9.83 -12.22
N LEU A 268 -8.62 9.12 -11.39
CA LEU A 268 -8.08 8.55 -10.15
C LEU A 268 -7.00 7.52 -10.49
N ASN A 269 -5.81 7.69 -9.94
CA ASN A 269 -4.73 6.72 -10.03
C ASN A 269 -4.59 5.98 -8.70
N HIS A 270 -4.22 4.69 -8.73
CA HIS A 270 -3.96 3.90 -7.52
C HIS A 270 -2.72 4.39 -6.76
N GLY A 271 -1.66 4.77 -7.49
CA GLY A 271 -0.45 5.37 -6.92
C GLY A 271 0.53 4.40 -6.23
N ASP A 272 0.10 3.18 -5.87
CA ASP A 272 0.91 2.22 -5.10
C ASP A 272 0.72 0.75 -5.58
N LEU A 273 1.08 0.44 -6.85
CA LEU A 273 0.77 -0.86 -7.50
C LEU A 273 1.77 -2.00 -7.22
N TRP A 274 2.30 -2.05 -6.00
CA TRP A 274 3.15 -3.16 -5.57
C TRP A 274 2.35 -4.47 -5.50
N CYS A 275 3.02 -5.59 -5.73
CA CYS A 275 2.36 -6.90 -5.81
C CYS A 275 1.61 -7.29 -4.52
N ASN A 276 2.03 -6.79 -3.37
CA ASN A 276 1.36 -6.99 -2.08
C ASN A 276 0.10 -6.13 -1.89
N ASN A 277 -0.20 -5.20 -2.80
CA ASN A 277 -1.42 -4.40 -2.81
C ASN A 277 -2.44 -4.90 -3.85
N ILE A 278 -2.15 -6.02 -4.53
CA ILE A 278 -3.01 -6.59 -5.56
C ILE A 278 -3.42 -8.01 -5.14
N LEU A 279 -4.73 -8.25 -5.11
CA LEU A 279 -5.33 -9.53 -4.80
C LEU A 279 -5.87 -10.18 -6.07
N PHE A 280 -5.52 -11.44 -6.31
CA PHE A 280 -5.98 -12.22 -7.45
C PHE A 280 -6.94 -13.32 -6.99
N LYS A 281 -7.99 -13.55 -7.78
CA LYS A 281 -8.87 -14.72 -7.64
C LYS A 281 -8.70 -15.59 -8.87
N TYR A 282 -8.33 -16.84 -8.65
CA TYR A 282 -8.02 -17.77 -9.74
C TYR A 282 -9.22 -18.62 -10.11
N GLU A 283 -9.56 -18.65 -11.40
CA GLU A 283 -10.38 -19.69 -12.01
C GLU A 283 -9.46 -20.63 -12.82
N VAL A 284 -9.90 -21.88 -13.05
CA VAL A 284 -9.05 -22.89 -13.68
C VAL A 284 -8.81 -22.60 -15.18
N LYS A 285 -7.54 -22.27 -15.52
CA LYS A 285 -6.86 -22.17 -16.85
C LYS A 285 -7.11 -20.91 -17.70
N VAL A 286 -6.22 -20.40 -18.58
CA VAL A 286 -4.81 -20.67 -18.98
C VAL A 286 -4.25 -19.41 -19.71
N ASN A 287 -2.94 -19.19 -19.54
CA ASN A 287 -1.90 -18.49 -20.34
C ASN A 287 -2.25 -17.37 -21.35
N GLY A 288 -1.47 -16.28 -21.26
CA GLY A 288 -1.24 -15.29 -22.32
C GLY A 288 0.17 -14.66 -22.24
N THR A 289 0.66 -14.09 -23.34
CA THR A 289 2.04 -13.60 -23.63
C THR A 289 2.14 -12.09 -23.85
N THR A 290 3.14 -11.46 -23.21
CA THR A 290 3.41 -10.00 -23.00
C THR A 290 3.34 -9.06 -24.20
N ALA A 291 2.77 -7.85 -23.98
CA ALA A 291 2.93 -6.66 -24.81
C ALA A 291 3.44 -5.46 -23.97
N ASP A 292 4.30 -4.63 -24.59
CA ASP A 292 4.98 -3.49 -23.97
C ASP A 292 4.09 -2.23 -23.87
N SER A 293 4.27 -1.44 -22.81
CA SER A 293 3.75 -0.06 -22.76
C SER A 293 4.61 0.94 -21.99
N CYS A 294 4.53 2.19 -22.47
CA CYS A 294 4.66 3.49 -21.79
C CYS A 294 6.06 3.97 -21.32
N ASP A 295 6.90 4.35 -22.29
CA ASP A 295 8.17 5.06 -22.06
C ASP A 295 8.02 6.37 -21.24
N HIS A 296 6.85 7.02 -21.29
CA HIS A 296 6.63 8.33 -20.66
C HIS A 296 6.74 8.30 -19.12
N TYR A 297 6.22 7.23 -18.48
CA TYR A 297 6.22 7.09 -17.01
C TYR A 297 7.27 6.09 -16.51
N HIS A 298 8.05 5.50 -17.40
CA HIS A 298 9.08 4.53 -17.03
C HIS A 298 10.09 5.11 -16.03
N LEU A 299 10.47 6.39 -16.17
CA LEU A 299 11.33 7.09 -15.20
C LEU A 299 10.67 7.20 -13.81
N ALA A 300 9.37 7.51 -13.74
CA ALA A 300 8.67 7.64 -12.45
C ALA A 300 8.66 6.31 -11.69
N GLY A 301 8.37 5.20 -12.39
CA GLY A 301 8.42 3.86 -11.79
C GLY A 301 9.81 3.46 -11.32
N LEU A 302 10.86 3.79 -12.09
CA LEU A 302 12.26 3.55 -11.68
C LEU A 302 12.66 4.38 -10.45
N ILE A 303 12.29 5.67 -10.40
CA ILE A 303 12.55 6.53 -9.24
C ILE A 303 11.83 5.97 -8.01
N GLU A 304 10.57 5.58 -8.15
CA GLU A 304 9.77 5.02 -7.07
C GLU A 304 10.35 3.69 -6.57
N SER A 305 10.78 2.81 -7.49
CA SER A 305 11.48 1.58 -7.12
C SER A 305 12.79 1.87 -6.36
N CYS A 306 13.62 2.80 -6.84
CA CYS A 306 14.82 3.23 -6.12
C CYS A 306 14.47 3.79 -4.73
N MET A 307 13.37 4.54 -4.59
CA MET A 307 12.88 5.11 -3.33
C MET A 307 12.48 4.07 -2.28
N TYR A 308 12.19 2.83 -2.64
CA TYR A 308 11.87 1.77 -1.68
C TYR A 308 12.98 0.72 -1.56
N PHE A 309 13.76 0.51 -2.61
CA PHE A 309 14.84 -0.48 -2.64
C PHE A 309 16.23 0.06 -2.29
N HIS A 310 16.37 1.34 -1.96
CA HIS A 310 17.61 1.88 -1.38
C HIS A 310 17.71 1.63 0.13
N TRP A 311 16.71 0.99 0.71
CA TRP A 311 16.66 0.65 2.11
C TRP A 311 17.62 -0.49 2.45
N PRO A 312 18.36 -0.40 3.57
CA PRO A 312 19.22 -1.48 4.01
C PRO A 312 18.43 -2.78 4.17
N PRO A 313 18.89 -3.90 3.61
CA PRO A 313 18.11 -5.13 3.53
C PRO A 313 17.94 -5.83 4.88
N GLU A 314 18.89 -5.63 5.81
CA GLU A 314 18.94 -6.32 7.10
C GLU A 314 19.35 -5.38 8.23
N GLN A 315 18.94 -5.69 9.46
CA GLN A 315 19.21 -4.84 10.63
C GLN A 315 20.70 -4.70 10.94
N ASP A 316 21.50 -5.70 10.55
CA ASP A 316 22.95 -5.70 10.75
C ASP A 316 23.73 -4.80 9.78
N CYS A 317 23.03 -4.13 8.86
CA CYS A 317 23.60 -3.06 8.05
C CYS A 317 23.83 -1.77 8.86
N TYR A 318 23.07 -1.59 9.93
CA TYR A 318 23.15 -0.42 10.80
C TYR A 318 24.26 -0.61 11.85
N GLU A 319 25.15 0.38 11.95
CA GLU A 319 26.15 0.45 13.02
C GLU A 319 25.44 0.68 14.36
N ARG A 320 25.09 -0.39 15.08
CA ARG A 320 24.48 -0.27 16.41
C ARG A 320 25.51 0.29 17.39
N ASN A 321 25.29 1.51 17.87
CA ASN A 321 25.95 2.00 19.07
C ASN A 321 25.11 1.55 20.28
N GLU A 322 25.68 0.75 21.19
CA GLU A 322 25.00 0.26 22.40
C GLU A 322 24.47 1.36 23.34
N THR A 323 24.81 2.63 23.07
CA THR A 323 24.36 3.80 23.83
C THR A 323 23.19 4.57 23.23
N VAL A 324 22.71 4.19 22.03
CA VAL A 324 21.59 4.84 21.35
C VAL A 324 20.60 3.78 20.87
N GLU A 325 19.36 3.83 21.34
CA GLU A 325 18.24 3.11 20.72
C GLU A 325 17.93 3.73 19.34
N ASP A 326 18.80 3.49 18.36
CA ASP A 326 18.58 3.92 16.97
C ASP A 326 17.57 2.96 16.30
N GLU A 327 16.32 3.02 16.77
CA GLU A 327 15.19 2.58 15.97
C GLU A 327 14.87 3.66 14.94
N PHE A 328 14.95 3.23 13.67
CA PHE A 328 14.51 3.88 12.44
C PHE A 328 14.40 5.42 12.50
N ASP A 329 15.42 6.11 11.98
CA ASP A 329 15.39 7.57 11.90
C ASP A 329 16.02 8.15 10.63
N CYS A 330 15.36 7.89 9.49
CA CYS A 330 15.75 8.49 8.22
C CYS A 330 15.49 10.01 8.15
N LYS A 331 14.71 10.56 9.10
CA LYS A 331 14.37 11.99 9.17
C LYS A 331 15.46 12.80 9.85
N TYR A 332 16.04 12.29 10.94
CA TYR A 332 17.02 13.01 11.75
C TYR A 332 18.47 12.52 11.57
N ASN A 333 18.71 11.36 10.94
CA ASN A 333 20.06 10.81 10.78
C ASN A 333 20.36 10.24 9.37
N SER A 334 20.21 11.08 8.35
CA SER A 334 20.49 10.75 6.93
C SER A 334 21.86 10.08 6.71
N ALA A 335 22.91 10.54 7.41
CA ALA A 335 24.25 10.01 7.25
C ALA A 335 24.37 8.54 7.71
N VAL A 336 23.70 8.16 8.81
CA VAL A 336 23.65 6.76 9.27
C VAL A 336 22.92 5.90 8.25
N PHE A 337 21.78 6.38 7.75
CA PHE A 337 20.99 5.64 6.77
C PHE A 337 21.77 5.39 5.46
N VAL A 338 22.46 6.41 4.93
CA VAL A 338 23.29 6.25 3.72
C VAL A 338 24.42 5.24 3.96
N ARG A 339 25.11 5.29 5.11
CA ARG A 339 26.14 4.30 5.45
C ARG A 339 25.57 2.89 5.53
N ALA A 340 24.41 2.72 6.18
CA ALA A 340 23.75 1.42 6.27
C ALA A 340 23.36 0.87 4.88
N ALA A 341 22.89 1.72 3.97
CA ALA A 341 22.55 1.30 2.61
C ALA A 341 23.80 0.84 1.83
N ILE A 342 24.93 1.50 2.04
CA ILE A 342 26.22 1.10 1.45
C ILE A 342 26.77 -0.19 2.07
N ASN A 343 26.67 -0.35 3.39
CA ASN A 343 27.01 -1.62 4.05
C ASN A 343 26.17 -2.77 3.47
N GLY A 344 24.87 -2.53 3.28
CA GLY A 344 23.96 -3.47 2.61
C GLY A 344 24.42 -3.82 1.19
N PHE A 345 24.80 -2.81 0.40
CA PHE A 345 25.32 -2.97 -0.96
C PHE A 345 26.59 -3.83 -1.01
N GLU A 346 27.51 -3.60 -0.09
CA GLU A 346 28.78 -4.33 -0.05
C GLU A 346 28.59 -5.76 0.43
N LYS A 347 27.69 -5.99 1.39
CA LYS A 347 27.48 -7.29 2.03
C LYS A 347 26.52 -8.22 1.27
N TYR A 348 25.40 -7.72 0.77
CA TYR A 348 24.31 -8.55 0.24
C TYR A 348 24.25 -8.50 -1.29
N GLU A 349 24.60 -9.61 -1.93
CA GLU A 349 24.65 -9.71 -3.40
C GLU A 349 23.30 -9.41 -4.06
N GLN A 350 22.20 -9.96 -3.56
CA GLN A 350 20.88 -9.73 -4.14
C GLN A 350 20.48 -8.26 -4.12
N TYR A 351 20.75 -7.58 -3.00
CA TYR A 351 20.53 -6.14 -2.85
C TYR A 351 21.42 -5.35 -3.82
N ARG A 352 22.71 -5.69 -3.89
CA ARG A 352 23.70 -5.09 -4.80
C ARG A 352 23.28 -5.18 -6.26
N VAL A 353 22.88 -6.35 -6.72
CA VAL A 353 22.47 -6.60 -8.11
C VAL A 353 21.22 -5.78 -8.44
N ARG A 354 20.20 -5.84 -7.59
CA ARG A 354 18.93 -5.13 -7.80
C ARG A 354 19.12 -3.62 -7.90
N ILE A 355 19.79 -3.01 -6.92
CA ILE A 355 19.97 -1.56 -6.89
C ILE A 355 20.92 -1.08 -8.00
N SER A 356 21.95 -1.87 -8.35
CA SER A 356 22.82 -1.56 -9.48
C SER A 356 22.05 -1.54 -10.80
N ASP A 357 21.15 -2.49 -11.03
CA ASP A 357 20.34 -2.56 -12.25
C ASP A 357 19.43 -1.34 -12.41
N MET A 358 18.65 -1.01 -11.38
CA MET A 358 17.74 0.15 -11.41
C MET A 358 18.49 1.47 -11.63
N ILE A 359 19.60 1.68 -10.91
CA ILE A 359 20.43 2.87 -11.06
C ILE A 359 21.06 2.90 -12.46
N THR A 360 21.51 1.77 -12.98
CA THR A 360 22.08 1.66 -14.33
C THR A 360 21.06 2.05 -15.39
N GLN A 361 19.80 1.62 -15.27
CA GLN A 361 18.73 2.02 -16.17
C GLN A 361 18.48 3.54 -16.12
N ILE A 362 18.48 4.14 -14.93
CA ILE A 362 18.33 5.60 -14.78
C ILE A 362 19.51 6.32 -15.45
N VAL A 363 20.74 5.92 -15.15
CA VAL A 363 21.96 6.57 -15.65
C VAL A 363 22.05 6.43 -17.16
N ASP A 364 21.93 5.22 -17.71
CA ASP A 364 22.09 5.00 -19.14
C ASP A 364 21.02 5.70 -19.97
N ARG A 365 19.75 5.60 -19.56
CA ARG A 365 18.63 6.09 -20.38
C ARG A 365 18.35 7.57 -20.19
N TYR A 366 18.48 8.07 -18.96
CA TYR A 366 17.98 9.41 -18.62
C TYR A 366 19.07 10.39 -18.22
N VAL A 367 20.29 9.93 -17.92
CA VAL A 367 21.45 10.80 -17.67
C VAL A 367 22.35 10.86 -18.89
N LEU A 368 22.77 9.71 -19.43
CA LEU A 368 23.72 9.61 -20.54
C LEU A 368 23.04 9.51 -21.92
N GLY A 369 21.78 9.10 -21.95
CA GLY A 369 20.98 8.95 -23.17
C GLY A 369 20.28 10.23 -23.64
N GLN A 370 20.51 11.36 -22.96
CA GLN A 370 19.97 12.68 -23.32
C GLN A 370 20.93 13.49 -24.18
#